data_AF-A0L359-F1
#
_entry.id   AF-A0L359-F1
#
_cell.length_a   1.000
_cell.length_b   1.000
_cell.length_c   1.000
_cell.angle_alpha   90.00
_cell.angle_beta   90.00
_cell.angle_gamma   90.00
#
_symmetry.space_group_name_H-M   'P 1'
#
loop_
_entity.id
_entity.type
_entity.pdbx_description
1 polymer ?
#
loop_
_entity_poly.entity_id
_entity_poly.type
_entity_poly.pdbx_seq_one_letter_code
_entity_poly.pdbx_strand_id
1 'polypeptide(L)'
;MNSNNVLKFPVTAPLTHVPKDNIKKPEQVASEKMITSRKGVQFLSYEDWVEYIKDLGVTSRAEWLRYVEANEIPPYLPVSPSLFYGRRGLWQGWGVLNPNAPVIPQSEEDDIHSRGGVFASYETSSEYAKASGIKTMAEWVEYHQKNEKPKNIPSDPRSFYTRKGMWQSWNHFLGNEEPYDYHQKGTLEKVKRWFKENNITTSTQFLEMAANKQLPDFVPAAPTMLFGVKFKDLLAKRQKYVTFNQASKEVKKWNCSSMLEFRAKHRELKASGNKLATQIPSAPDRVYKDLWKGWTNFLQG
;
A
#
# COMPACT_ATOMS: atom_id res chain seq x y z
N MET A 1 -16.30 9.05 36.75
CA MET A 1 -16.77 7.67 36.52
C MET A 1 -16.50 7.36 35.05
N ASN A 2 -15.75 6.29 34.80
CA ASN A 2 -15.12 5.93 33.53
C ASN A 2 -16.08 6.01 32.34
N SER A 3 -15.87 7.00 31.47
CA SER A 3 -16.32 6.94 30.09
C SER A 3 -15.35 6.03 29.36
N ASN A 4 -15.73 4.76 29.13
CA ASN A 4 -14.95 3.85 28.29
C ASN A 4 -14.64 4.56 26.95
N ASN A 5 -13.35 4.80 26.66
CA ASN A 5 -12.86 5.40 25.41
C ASN A 5 -13.08 4.42 24.25
N VAL A 6 -14.34 4.32 23.81
CA VAL A 6 -14.76 3.46 22.72
C VAL A 6 -14.96 4.31 21.50
N LEU A 7 -14.21 4.04 20.44
CA LEU A 7 -14.45 4.64 19.14
C LEU A 7 -15.44 3.78 18.35
N LYS A 8 -16.42 4.45 17.74
CA LYS A 8 -17.43 3.83 16.89
C LYS A 8 -17.32 4.40 15.49
N PHE A 9 -17.30 3.54 14.48
CA PHE A 9 -16.96 3.95 13.11
C PHE A 9 -18.07 3.68 12.09
N PRO A 10 -18.28 4.56 11.10
CA PRO A 10 -19.38 4.39 10.16
C PRO A 10 -19.08 3.28 9.15
N VAL A 11 -19.97 2.29 9.05
CA VAL A 11 -20.09 1.41 7.88
C VAL A 11 -20.97 2.10 6.85
N THR A 12 -20.64 1.99 5.56
CA THR A 12 -21.51 2.49 4.49
C THR A 12 -22.58 1.45 4.17
N ALA A 13 -23.84 1.76 4.45
CA ALA A 13 -25.00 1.05 3.92
C ALA A 13 -25.95 2.08 3.28
N PRO A 14 -26.56 1.81 2.11
CA PRO A 14 -27.52 2.73 1.51
C PRO A 14 -28.92 2.57 2.13
N LEU A 15 -29.62 3.70 2.24
CA LEU A 15 -30.98 3.82 2.79
C LEU A 15 -32.04 2.98 2.08
N THR A 16 -32.91 2.37 2.89
CA THR A 16 -34.31 2.11 2.55
C THR A 16 -35.20 3.02 3.40
N HIS A 17 -35.92 3.94 2.75
CA HIS A 17 -37.07 4.75 3.17
C HIS A 17 -37.22 5.12 4.67
N VAL A 18 -37.04 6.41 4.99
CA VAL A 18 -37.42 7.00 6.30
C VAL A 18 -38.91 7.37 6.29
N PRO A 19 -39.75 6.85 7.21
CA PRO A 19 -41.13 7.27 7.39
C PRO A 19 -41.19 8.63 8.10
N LYS A 20 -41.97 9.58 7.55
CA LYS A 20 -42.04 10.98 8.01
C LYS A 20 -42.90 11.20 9.26
N ASP A 21 -43.60 10.18 9.76
CA ASP A 21 -44.79 10.40 10.61
C ASP A 21 -44.63 10.07 12.11
N ASN A 22 -43.43 9.73 12.62
CA ASN A 22 -43.25 9.31 14.02
C ASN A 22 -42.12 10.01 14.80
N ILE A 23 -41.77 11.25 14.43
CA ILE A 23 -40.70 12.00 15.11
C ILE A 23 -41.25 12.64 16.40
N LYS A 24 -40.83 12.14 17.57
CA LYS A 24 -41.23 12.68 18.89
C LYS A 24 -40.82 14.15 19.04
N LYS A 25 -41.75 14.99 19.50
CA LYS A 25 -41.49 16.41 19.80
C LYS A 25 -40.65 16.57 21.08
N PRO A 26 -39.85 17.65 21.21
CA PRO A 26 -39.05 17.96 22.41
C PRO A 26 -39.86 18.04 23.68
N GLU A 27 -41.13 18.41 23.57
CA GLU A 27 -42.05 18.54 24.70
C GLU A 27 -42.23 17.20 25.45
N GLN A 28 -41.90 16.06 24.81
CA GLN A 28 -41.87 14.74 25.45
C GLN A 28 -40.48 14.30 25.96
N VAL A 29 -39.43 15.07 25.64
CA VAL A 29 -38.05 14.84 26.10
C VAL A 29 -37.73 15.95 27.11
N ALA A 30 -38.08 15.69 28.37
CA ALA A 30 -38.09 16.66 29.46
C ALA A 30 -36.90 17.65 29.48
N SER A 31 -37.18 18.89 29.91
CA SER A 31 -36.27 20.05 30.01
C SER A 31 -34.98 19.83 30.83
N GLU A 32 -34.80 18.68 31.46
CA GLU A 32 -33.61 18.27 32.21
C GLU A 32 -32.46 17.77 31.31
N LYS A 33 -32.70 17.64 30.00
CA LYS A 33 -31.77 16.99 29.06
C LYS A 33 -31.21 17.91 27.95
N MET A 34 -31.03 19.19 28.25
CA MET A 34 -30.56 20.20 27.29
C MET A 34 -29.21 20.82 27.69
N ILE A 35 -28.35 21.05 26.70
CA ILE A 35 -27.09 21.77 26.82
C ILE A 35 -27.26 23.19 26.27
N THR A 36 -27.05 24.18 27.13
CA THR A 36 -27.07 25.59 26.72
C THR A 36 -25.77 25.98 26.00
N SER A 37 -25.92 26.63 24.86
CA SER A 37 -24.82 27.24 24.10
C SER A 37 -24.40 28.58 24.70
N ARG A 38 -23.21 29.08 24.32
CA ARG A 38 -22.76 30.42 24.74
C ARG A 38 -23.70 31.56 24.31
N LYS A 39 -24.57 31.32 23.33
CA LYS A 39 -25.56 32.29 22.83
C LYS A 39 -26.96 32.12 23.47
N GLY A 40 -27.08 31.30 24.52
CA GLY A 40 -28.36 31.06 25.20
C GLY A 40 -29.29 30.04 24.51
N VAL A 41 -28.94 29.56 23.31
CA VAL A 41 -29.71 28.52 22.60
C VAL A 41 -29.52 27.17 23.28
N GLN A 42 -30.62 26.44 23.51
CA GLN A 42 -30.63 25.10 24.10
C GLN A 42 -30.62 24.02 23.01
N PHE A 43 -29.72 23.05 23.15
CA PHE A 43 -29.62 21.89 22.26
C PHE A 43 -29.74 20.59 23.05
N LEU A 44 -30.13 19.49 22.41
CA LEU A 44 -30.16 18.17 23.06
C LEU A 44 -28.79 17.80 23.67
N SER A 45 -28.82 17.02 24.74
CA SER A 45 -27.64 16.30 25.24
C SER A 45 -27.02 15.43 24.14
N TYR A 46 -25.78 14.99 24.32
CA TYR A 46 -25.15 14.14 23.30
C TYR A 46 -25.87 12.79 23.18
N GLU A 47 -26.24 12.21 24.30
CA GLU A 47 -26.92 10.91 24.40
C GLU A 47 -28.29 10.96 23.73
N ASP A 48 -29.12 11.97 24.06
CA ASP A 48 -30.45 12.09 23.45
C ASP A 48 -30.37 12.53 21.98
N TRP A 49 -29.34 13.29 21.59
CA TRP A 49 -29.08 13.58 20.18
C TRP A 49 -28.78 12.29 19.42
N VAL A 50 -27.93 11.40 19.95
CA VAL A 50 -27.63 10.11 19.30
C VAL A 50 -28.89 9.26 19.15
N GLU A 51 -29.73 9.15 20.20
CA GLU A 51 -30.99 8.40 20.14
C GLU A 51 -31.94 8.98 19.10
N TYR A 52 -32.15 10.30 19.14
CA TYR A 52 -33.05 10.98 18.21
C TYR A 52 -32.61 10.80 16.75
N ILE A 53 -31.32 10.93 16.46
CA ILE A 53 -30.79 10.82 15.10
C ILE A 53 -30.86 9.35 14.59
N LYS A 54 -30.72 8.37 15.49
CA LYS A 54 -30.95 6.96 15.16
C LYS A 54 -32.42 6.68 14.83
N ASP A 55 -33.34 7.25 15.60
CA ASP A 55 -34.79 7.14 15.33
C ASP A 55 -35.16 7.80 13.98
N LEU A 56 -34.45 8.85 13.57
CA LEU A 56 -34.57 9.43 12.23
C LEU A 56 -34.02 8.54 11.09
N GLY A 57 -33.37 7.43 11.42
CA GLY A 57 -32.73 6.54 10.43
C GLY A 57 -31.48 7.14 9.78
N VAL A 58 -30.89 8.18 10.36
CA VAL A 58 -29.64 8.78 9.88
C VAL A 58 -28.47 8.03 10.47
N THR A 59 -27.65 7.42 9.62
CA THR A 59 -26.54 6.54 10.02
C THR A 59 -25.16 7.08 9.68
N SER A 60 -25.09 8.16 8.88
CA SER A 60 -23.83 8.74 8.41
C SER A 60 -23.86 10.27 8.33
N ARG A 61 -22.67 10.87 8.25
CA ARG A 61 -22.51 12.31 8.03
C ARG A 61 -23.18 12.78 6.75
N ALA A 62 -23.03 12.01 5.68
CA ALA A 62 -23.59 12.36 4.37
C ALA A 62 -25.13 12.41 4.44
N GLU A 63 -25.75 11.48 5.15
CA GLU A 63 -27.19 11.46 5.37
C GLU A 63 -27.65 12.62 6.24
N TRP A 64 -26.91 12.96 7.30
CA TRP A 64 -27.19 14.15 8.10
C TRP A 64 -27.15 15.42 7.27
N LEU A 65 -26.12 15.60 6.43
CA LEU A 65 -26.03 16.78 5.56
C LEU A 65 -27.20 16.87 4.57
N ARG A 66 -27.61 15.73 3.99
CA ARG A 66 -28.82 15.69 3.14
C ARG A 66 -30.08 16.01 3.91
N TYR A 67 -30.21 15.52 5.14
CA TYR A 67 -31.35 15.83 6.01
C TYR A 67 -31.43 17.33 6.33
N VAL A 68 -30.29 17.94 6.68
CA VAL A 68 -30.15 19.38 6.94
C VAL A 68 -30.49 20.23 5.72
N GLU A 69 -30.10 19.79 4.53
CA GLU A 69 -30.38 20.51 3.28
C GLU A 69 -31.85 20.38 2.85
N ALA A 70 -32.48 19.23 3.13
CA ALA A 70 -33.84 18.93 2.69
C ALA A 70 -34.94 19.35 3.68
N ASN A 71 -34.61 19.64 4.94
CA ASN A 71 -35.59 19.88 6.01
C ASN A 71 -35.22 21.10 6.86
N GLU A 72 -36.23 21.78 7.39
CA GLU A 72 -36.03 22.73 8.47
C GLU A 72 -35.59 21.99 9.73
N ILE A 73 -34.35 22.24 10.17
CA ILE A 73 -33.80 21.60 11.35
C ILE A 73 -34.54 22.12 12.58
N PRO A 74 -35.08 21.24 13.44
CA PRO A 74 -35.67 21.66 14.69
C PRO A 74 -34.70 22.49 15.54
N PRO A 75 -35.15 23.57 16.21
CA PRO A 75 -34.27 24.59 16.81
C PRO A 75 -33.37 24.07 17.95
N TYR A 76 -33.69 22.89 18.48
CA TYR A 76 -32.95 22.18 19.53
C TYR A 76 -31.92 21.18 19.01
N LEU A 77 -31.77 21.03 17.68
CA LEU A 77 -30.72 20.23 17.07
C LEU A 77 -29.59 21.15 16.57
N PRO A 78 -28.33 20.87 16.93
CA PRO A 78 -27.22 21.61 16.37
C PRO A 78 -27.04 21.22 14.89
N VAL A 79 -27.02 22.21 13.98
CA VAL A 79 -26.70 22.01 12.54
C VAL A 79 -25.36 21.29 12.36
N SER A 80 -24.38 21.66 13.19
CA SER A 80 -23.02 21.10 13.20
C SER A 80 -22.76 20.38 14.52
N PRO A 81 -23.29 19.16 14.71
CA PRO A 81 -23.18 18.40 15.96
C PRO A 81 -21.72 18.08 16.30
N SER A 82 -20.90 17.74 15.30
CA SER A 82 -19.47 17.46 15.51
C SER A 82 -18.70 18.63 16.11
N LEU A 83 -19.02 19.86 15.71
CA LEU A 83 -18.44 21.06 16.31
C LEU A 83 -19.03 21.36 17.69
N PHE A 84 -20.35 21.21 17.85
CA PHE A 84 -21.04 21.53 19.09
C PHE A 84 -20.63 20.59 20.24
N TYR A 85 -20.72 19.28 20.02
CA TYR A 85 -20.32 18.25 20.99
C TYR A 85 -18.80 18.10 21.03
N GLY A 86 -18.09 18.30 19.91
CA GLY A 86 -16.63 18.14 19.86
C GLY A 86 -15.85 19.20 20.62
N ARG A 87 -16.37 20.43 20.73
CA ARG A 87 -15.79 21.46 21.62
C ARG A 87 -15.93 21.11 23.11
N ARG A 88 -16.79 20.16 23.44
CA ARG A 88 -17.07 19.70 24.82
C ARG A 88 -16.45 18.34 25.13
N GLY A 89 -15.71 17.76 24.18
CA GLY A 89 -15.13 16.42 24.34
C GLY A 89 -16.15 15.28 24.30
N LEU A 90 -17.40 15.54 23.95
CA LEU A 90 -18.48 14.53 23.94
C LEU A 90 -18.59 13.79 22.59
N TRP A 91 -18.04 14.37 21.52
CA TRP A 91 -18.21 13.83 20.17
C TRP A 91 -17.37 12.58 19.93
N GLN A 92 -18.03 11.44 19.72
CA GLN A 92 -17.38 10.15 19.43
C GLN A 92 -17.32 9.83 17.93
N GLY A 93 -17.75 10.74 17.06
CA GLY A 93 -17.77 10.56 15.61
C GLY A 93 -19.10 10.00 15.08
N TRP A 94 -19.29 10.08 13.76
CA TRP A 94 -20.53 9.68 13.08
C TRP A 94 -20.85 8.19 13.16
N GLY A 95 -19.86 7.35 13.45
CA GLY A 95 -20.09 5.91 13.60
C GLY A 95 -20.98 5.55 14.78
N VAL A 96 -21.14 6.44 15.78
CA VAL A 96 -22.07 6.21 16.91
C VAL A 96 -23.52 5.96 16.46
N LEU A 97 -23.90 6.51 15.30
CA LEU A 97 -25.24 6.44 14.73
C LEU A 97 -25.49 5.16 13.94
N ASN A 98 -24.44 4.47 13.50
CA ASN A 98 -24.58 3.25 12.74
C ASN A 98 -24.72 2.05 13.70
N PRO A 99 -25.84 1.31 13.68
CA PRO A 99 -26.06 0.15 14.56
C PRO A 99 -25.09 -1.01 14.28
N ASN A 100 -24.55 -1.08 13.07
CA ASN A 100 -23.55 -2.06 12.64
C ASN A 100 -22.11 -1.50 12.73
N ALA A 101 -21.93 -0.34 13.35
CA ALA A 101 -20.61 0.24 13.53
C ALA A 101 -19.72 -0.68 14.37
N PRO A 102 -18.55 -1.07 13.86
CA PRO A 102 -17.56 -1.76 14.65
C PRO A 102 -17.12 -0.83 15.79
N VAL A 103 -17.22 -1.38 17.00
CA VAL A 103 -16.78 -0.80 18.26
C VAL A 103 -15.34 -1.23 18.45
N ILE A 104 -14.39 -0.32 18.32
CA ILE A 104 -12.98 -0.65 18.57
C ILE A 104 -12.60 -0.04 19.92
N PRO A 105 -12.32 -0.87 20.94
CA PRO A 105 -11.88 -0.37 22.23
C PRO A 105 -10.53 0.33 22.04
N GLN A 106 -10.42 1.56 22.53
CA GLN A 106 -9.11 2.16 22.75
C GLN A 106 -8.63 1.80 24.15
N SER A 107 -7.37 1.43 24.26
CA SER A 107 -6.68 1.38 25.56
C SER A 107 -5.85 2.65 25.70
N GLU A 108 -5.96 3.35 26.83
CA GLU A 108 -5.11 4.51 27.10
C GLU A 108 -3.63 4.11 27.26
N GLU A 109 -3.36 2.82 27.55
CA GLU A 109 -2.02 2.27 27.71
C GLU A 109 -1.28 2.11 26.38
N ASP A 110 -1.99 1.72 25.30
CA ASP A 110 -1.40 1.49 23.97
C ASP A 110 -1.42 2.74 23.06
N ASP A 111 -2.04 3.82 23.53
CA ASP A 111 -2.18 5.06 22.78
C ASP A 111 -0.84 5.84 22.65
N ILE A 112 -0.52 6.24 21.43
CA ILE A 112 0.75 6.86 21.06
C ILE A 112 0.70 8.36 21.27
N HIS A 113 1.45 8.82 22.27
CA HIS A 113 1.64 10.23 22.55
C HIS A 113 2.60 10.88 21.52
N SER A 114 2.16 11.98 20.91
CA SER A 114 2.91 12.74 19.92
C SER A 114 2.68 14.24 20.10
N ARG A 115 3.51 15.07 19.47
CA ARG A 115 3.35 16.54 19.52
C ARG A 115 2.00 17.02 18.97
N GLY A 116 1.35 16.21 18.13
CA GLY A 116 0.04 16.49 17.54
C GLY A 116 -1.16 15.99 18.34
N GLY A 117 -0.95 15.40 19.50
CA GLY A 117 -2.00 14.79 20.34
C GLY A 117 -1.76 13.32 20.66
N VAL A 118 -2.78 12.69 21.21
CA VAL A 118 -2.85 11.25 21.50
C VAL A 118 -3.44 10.55 20.28
N PHE A 119 -2.72 9.58 19.73
CA PHE A 119 -3.13 8.82 18.56
C PHE A 119 -3.31 7.35 18.89
N ALA A 120 -4.24 6.69 18.23
CA ALA A 120 -4.49 5.26 18.39
C ALA A 120 -3.24 4.44 18.02
N SER A 121 -3.10 3.27 18.66
CA SER A 121 -2.09 2.26 18.32
C SER A 121 -2.20 1.82 16.85
N TYR A 122 -1.16 1.13 16.37
CA TYR A 122 -1.15 0.60 15.01
C TYR A 122 -2.30 -0.38 14.81
N GLU A 123 -2.53 -1.24 15.80
CA GLU A 123 -3.53 -2.30 15.84
C GLU A 123 -4.92 -1.68 15.80
N THR A 124 -5.22 -0.73 16.69
CA THR A 124 -6.51 -0.02 16.73
C THR A 124 -6.78 0.73 15.42
N SER A 125 -5.79 1.40 14.84
CA SER A 125 -5.97 2.10 13.56
C SER A 125 -6.12 1.15 12.37
N SER A 126 -5.46 -0.01 12.41
CA SER A 126 -5.57 -1.07 11.39
C SER A 126 -6.96 -1.72 11.45
N GLU A 127 -7.45 -2.06 12.64
CA GLU A 127 -8.81 -2.55 12.84
C GLU A 127 -9.83 -1.51 12.38
N TYR A 128 -9.60 -0.21 12.65
CA TYR A 128 -10.45 0.87 12.15
C TYR A 128 -10.54 0.86 10.62
N ALA A 129 -9.40 0.73 9.94
CA ALA A 129 -9.34 0.69 8.49
C ALA A 129 -10.11 -0.50 7.92
N LYS A 130 -9.87 -1.69 8.48
CA LYS A 130 -10.53 -2.96 8.09
C LYS A 130 -12.03 -2.88 8.29
N ALA A 131 -12.45 -2.40 9.45
CA ALA A 131 -13.85 -2.37 9.84
C ALA A 131 -14.64 -1.26 9.12
N SER A 132 -13.95 -0.23 8.63
CA SER A 132 -14.49 0.76 7.68
C SER A 132 -14.59 0.24 6.23
N GLY A 133 -14.16 -1.00 5.97
CA GLY A 133 -14.19 -1.63 4.66
C GLY A 133 -13.16 -1.06 3.66
N ILE A 134 -12.14 -0.36 4.15
CA ILE A 134 -11.12 0.28 3.31
C ILE A 134 -10.11 -0.77 2.87
N LYS A 135 -9.93 -0.92 1.56
CA LYS A 135 -9.03 -1.91 0.95
C LYS A 135 -7.83 -1.29 0.27
N THR A 136 -7.82 0.02 0.00
CA THR A 136 -6.67 0.67 -0.63
C THR A 136 -6.30 1.99 0.04
N MET A 137 -5.05 2.44 -0.17
CA MET A 137 -4.63 3.79 0.23
C MET A 137 -5.50 4.88 -0.40
N ALA A 138 -5.92 4.69 -1.66
CA ALA A 138 -6.79 5.64 -2.35
C ALA A 138 -8.16 5.72 -1.66
N GLU A 139 -8.73 4.56 -1.33
CA GLU A 139 -9.98 4.47 -0.56
C GLU A 139 -9.84 5.07 0.84
N TRP A 140 -8.69 4.92 1.51
CA TRP A 140 -8.45 5.57 2.80
C TRP A 140 -8.57 7.10 2.71
N VAL A 141 -7.94 7.69 1.68
CA VAL A 141 -8.00 9.13 1.45
C VAL A 141 -9.42 9.56 1.08
N GLU A 142 -10.06 8.86 0.16
CA GLU A 142 -11.42 9.17 -0.31
C GLU A 142 -12.46 9.02 0.81
N TYR A 143 -12.36 7.96 1.62
CA TYR A 143 -13.24 7.70 2.75
C TYR A 143 -13.23 8.89 3.72
N HIS A 144 -12.07 9.46 4.00
CA HIS A 144 -11.93 10.61 4.90
C HIS A 144 -12.23 11.98 4.27
N GLN A 145 -12.40 12.05 2.94
CA GLN A 145 -13.00 13.23 2.30
C GLN A 145 -14.52 13.23 2.48
N LYS A 146 -15.16 12.05 2.47
CA LYS A 146 -16.61 11.88 2.58
C LYS A 146 -17.08 11.76 4.04
N ASN A 147 -16.27 11.16 4.89
CA ASN A 147 -16.56 10.89 6.30
C ASN A 147 -15.66 11.69 7.23
N GLU A 148 -16.14 11.98 8.44
CA GLU A 148 -15.32 12.63 9.44
C GLU A 148 -14.31 11.65 10.03
N LYS A 149 -13.02 11.96 9.92
CA LYS A 149 -11.95 11.17 10.52
C LYS A 149 -11.93 11.36 12.04
N PRO A 150 -11.86 10.28 12.83
CA PRO A 150 -11.61 10.37 14.27
C PRO A 150 -10.29 11.10 14.55
N LYS A 151 -10.25 11.95 15.58
CA LYS A 151 -9.09 12.81 15.85
C LYS A 151 -7.80 12.05 16.17
N ASN A 152 -7.95 10.91 16.83
CA ASN A 152 -6.88 10.01 17.24
C ASN A 152 -6.43 9.04 16.14
N ILE A 153 -7.12 8.96 15.00
CA ILE A 153 -6.63 8.22 13.85
C ILE A 153 -5.69 9.12 13.04
N PRO A 154 -4.42 8.75 12.81
CA PRO A 154 -3.50 9.55 12.00
C PRO A 154 -4.04 9.79 10.58
N SER A 155 -3.87 11.00 10.04
CA SER A 155 -4.30 11.29 8.65
C SER A 155 -3.49 10.50 7.62
N ASP A 156 -2.20 10.31 7.91
CA ASP A 156 -1.28 9.47 7.14
C ASP A 156 -0.69 8.39 8.07
N PRO A 157 -1.38 7.24 8.21
CA PRO A 157 -0.92 6.11 9.01
C PRO A 157 0.49 5.66 8.61
N ARG A 158 0.79 5.61 7.31
CA ARG A 158 2.09 5.21 6.79
C ARG A 158 3.19 6.06 7.39
N SER A 159 3.11 7.38 7.23
CA SER A 159 4.15 8.28 7.75
C SER A 159 4.22 8.26 9.27
N PHE A 160 3.07 8.19 9.96
CA PHE A 160 3.00 8.21 11.41
C PHE A 160 3.66 6.97 12.04
N TYR A 161 3.24 5.78 11.63
CA TYR A 161 3.75 4.52 12.17
C TYR A 161 5.15 4.17 11.66
N THR A 162 5.56 4.66 10.49
CA THR A 162 6.96 4.50 10.00
C THR A 162 7.93 5.20 10.94
N ARG A 163 7.60 6.43 11.39
CA ARG A 163 8.44 7.18 12.36
C ARG A 163 8.53 6.50 13.72
N LYS A 164 7.61 5.58 14.01
CA LYS A 164 7.54 4.80 15.24
C LYS A 164 8.11 3.38 15.09
N GLY A 165 8.56 3.00 13.89
CA GLY A 165 9.11 1.67 13.61
C GLY A 165 8.07 0.54 13.57
N MET A 166 6.78 0.86 13.52
CA MET A 166 5.68 -0.13 13.57
C MET A 166 5.07 -0.41 12.19
N TRP A 167 5.35 0.45 11.21
CA TRP A 167 4.74 0.32 9.89
C TRP A 167 5.31 -0.85 9.10
N GLN A 168 4.42 -1.74 8.66
CA GLN A 168 4.78 -2.88 7.80
C GLN A 168 4.48 -2.56 6.33
N SER A 169 3.20 -2.49 5.97
CA SER A 169 2.73 -2.21 4.62
C SER A 169 1.26 -1.76 4.65
N TRP A 170 0.78 -1.21 3.54
CA TRP A 170 -0.65 -0.87 3.38
C TRP A 170 -1.54 -2.12 3.39
N ASN A 171 -1.11 -3.22 2.77
CA ASN A 171 -1.92 -4.43 2.73
C ASN A 171 -2.05 -5.05 4.13
N HIS A 172 -0.95 -5.16 4.88
CA HIS A 172 -0.98 -5.60 6.27
C HIS A 172 -1.88 -4.68 7.14
N PHE A 173 -1.73 -3.36 6.98
CA PHE A 173 -2.54 -2.38 7.70
C PHE A 173 -4.04 -2.48 7.36
N LEU A 174 -4.39 -2.76 6.11
CA LEU A 174 -5.77 -2.88 5.64
C LEU A 174 -6.33 -4.30 5.72
N GLY A 175 -5.52 -5.29 6.12
CA GLY A 175 -5.92 -6.70 6.18
C GLY A 175 -6.08 -7.39 4.83
N ASN A 176 -5.45 -6.87 3.78
CA ASN A 176 -5.43 -7.53 2.47
C ASN A 176 -4.38 -8.64 2.43
N GLU A 177 -4.55 -9.58 1.51
CA GLU A 177 -3.49 -10.52 1.15
C GLU A 177 -2.25 -9.75 0.73
N GLU A 178 -1.14 -10.04 1.40
CA GLU A 178 0.13 -9.50 1.00
C GLU A 178 0.58 -10.22 -0.28
N PRO A 179 0.89 -9.49 -1.37
CA PRO A 179 1.43 -10.10 -2.58
C PRO A 179 2.80 -10.75 -2.34
N TYR A 180 3.42 -10.50 -1.18
CA TYR A 180 4.72 -11.05 -0.79
C TYR A 180 4.75 -11.33 0.71
N ASP A 181 5.30 -12.48 1.12
CA ASP A 181 5.58 -12.77 2.53
C ASP A 181 6.75 -11.88 3.01
N TYR A 182 6.46 -10.94 3.92
CA TYR A 182 7.45 -10.04 4.50
C TYR A 182 8.40 -10.74 5.49
N HIS A 183 8.00 -11.90 6.03
CA HIS A 183 8.77 -12.72 6.96
C HIS A 183 9.62 -13.79 6.25
N GLN A 184 9.26 -14.21 5.03
CA GLN A 184 10.04 -15.15 4.19
C GLN A 184 10.65 -14.53 2.94
N LYS A 185 11.07 -13.26 2.99
CA LYS A 185 11.78 -12.65 1.85
C LYS A 185 13.01 -13.48 1.48
N GLY A 186 13.03 -13.95 0.23
CA GLY A 186 14.27 -14.28 -0.44
C GLY A 186 15.25 -13.13 -0.21
N THR A 187 16.35 -13.41 0.47
CA THR A 187 17.41 -12.43 0.72
C THR A 187 17.77 -11.71 -0.56
N LEU A 188 18.27 -10.47 -0.47
CA LEU A 188 18.80 -9.74 -1.63
C LEU A 188 19.69 -10.64 -2.50
N GLU A 189 20.46 -11.53 -1.87
CA GLU A 189 21.28 -12.55 -2.52
C GLU A 189 20.49 -13.59 -3.32
N LYS A 190 19.34 -14.07 -2.82
CA LYS A 190 18.45 -14.98 -3.55
C LYS A 190 17.84 -14.29 -4.77
N VAL A 191 17.42 -13.03 -4.65
CA VAL A 191 16.90 -12.24 -5.77
C VAL A 191 18.00 -11.98 -6.81
N LYS A 192 19.19 -11.53 -6.39
CA LYS A 192 20.35 -11.37 -7.29
C LYS A 192 20.73 -12.67 -8.01
N ARG A 193 20.67 -13.80 -7.30
CA ARG A 193 20.91 -15.12 -7.88
C ARG A 193 19.91 -15.45 -8.96
N TRP A 194 18.62 -15.24 -8.71
CA TRP A 194 17.57 -15.45 -9.71
C TRP A 194 17.76 -14.54 -10.94
N PHE A 195 18.09 -13.26 -10.76
CA PHE A 195 18.42 -12.35 -11.87
C PHE A 195 19.57 -12.89 -12.73
N LYS A 196 20.60 -13.45 -12.09
CA LYS A 196 21.75 -14.07 -12.77
C LYS A 196 21.35 -15.34 -13.51
N GLU A 197 20.60 -16.24 -12.88
CA GLU A 197 20.17 -17.53 -13.45
C GLU A 197 19.22 -17.35 -14.64
N ASN A 198 18.37 -16.32 -14.61
CA ASN A 198 17.39 -16.02 -15.66
C ASN A 198 17.94 -15.03 -16.70
N ASN A 199 19.23 -14.68 -16.64
CA ASN A 199 19.89 -13.75 -17.55
C ASN A 199 19.13 -12.43 -17.71
N ILE A 200 18.64 -11.87 -16.60
CA ILE A 200 17.92 -10.60 -16.58
C ILE A 200 18.95 -9.47 -16.69
N THR A 201 19.15 -8.97 -17.91
CA THR A 201 20.21 -8.00 -18.22
C THR A 201 19.72 -6.58 -18.38
N THR A 202 18.40 -6.38 -18.49
CA THR A 202 17.77 -5.06 -18.65
C THR A 202 16.57 -4.92 -17.71
N SER A 203 16.28 -3.69 -17.31
CA SER A 203 15.08 -3.38 -16.53
C SER A 203 13.80 -3.67 -17.31
N THR A 204 13.79 -3.42 -18.62
CA THR A 204 12.63 -3.68 -19.48
C THR A 204 12.24 -5.14 -19.47
N GLN A 205 13.20 -6.06 -19.65
CA GLN A 205 12.99 -7.50 -19.57
C GLN A 205 12.34 -7.91 -18.24
N PHE A 206 12.83 -7.36 -17.12
CA PHE A 206 12.25 -7.64 -15.81
C PHE A 206 10.83 -7.10 -15.67
N LEU A 207 10.59 -5.85 -16.08
CA LEU A 207 9.29 -5.18 -15.96
C LEU A 207 8.23 -5.85 -16.84
N GLU A 208 8.60 -6.35 -18.01
CA GLU A 208 7.70 -7.14 -18.87
C GLU A 208 7.30 -8.45 -18.19
N MET A 209 8.25 -9.18 -17.57
CA MET A 209 7.95 -10.38 -16.80
C MET A 209 7.04 -10.07 -15.60
N ALA A 210 7.27 -8.94 -14.91
CA ALA A 210 6.43 -8.46 -13.82
C ALA A 210 4.99 -8.16 -14.28
N ALA A 211 4.84 -7.45 -15.38
CA ALA A 211 3.54 -7.11 -15.96
C ALA A 211 2.76 -8.35 -16.39
N ASN A 212 3.46 -9.37 -16.93
CA ASN A 212 2.87 -10.63 -17.37
C ASN A 212 2.69 -11.67 -16.25
N LYS A 213 2.93 -11.31 -14.98
CA LYS A 213 2.83 -12.22 -13.82
C LYS A 213 3.72 -13.47 -13.94
N GLN A 214 4.90 -13.33 -14.55
CA GLN A 214 5.88 -14.39 -14.75
C GLN A 214 6.99 -14.40 -13.68
N LEU A 215 6.85 -13.60 -12.63
CA LEU A 215 7.80 -13.56 -11.52
C LEU A 215 7.48 -14.67 -10.52
N PRO A 216 8.48 -15.40 -10.01
CA PRO A 216 8.29 -16.27 -8.86
C PRO A 216 7.85 -15.47 -7.63
N ASP A 217 7.09 -16.09 -6.74
CA ASP A 217 6.53 -15.44 -5.54
C ASP A 217 7.56 -14.73 -4.66
N PHE A 218 8.80 -15.23 -4.61
CA PHE A 218 9.87 -14.64 -3.80
C PHE A 218 10.57 -13.44 -4.48
N VAL A 219 10.29 -13.16 -5.76
CA VAL A 219 10.88 -12.06 -6.52
C VAL A 219 9.87 -10.90 -6.55
N PRO A 220 10.11 -9.83 -5.79
CA PRO A 220 9.15 -8.72 -5.71
C PRO A 220 9.11 -7.96 -7.05
N ALA A 221 7.93 -7.46 -7.45
CA ALA A 221 7.80 -6.62 -8.64
C ALA A 221 8.55 -5.28 -8.54
N ALA A 222 8.84 -4.81 -7.32
CA ALA A 222 9.59 -3.59 -7.05
C ALA A 222 10.79 -3.86 -6.10
N PRO A 223 11.83 -4.58 -6.56
CA PRO A 223 12.94 -5.01 -5.70
C PRO A 223 13.78 -3.83 -5.19
N THR A 224 13.89 -2.75 -5.95
CA THR A 224 14.66 -1.55 -5.57
C THR A 224 14.06 -0.83 -4.37
N MET A 225 12.74 -0.67 -4.35
CA MET A 225 12.01 -0.09 -3.22
C MET A 225 12.11 -0.98 -1.99
N LEU A 226 12.11 -2.30 -2.20
CA LEU A 226 12.15 -3.26 -1.10
C LEU A 226 13.51 -3.34 -0.40
N PHE A 227 14.59 -3.35 -1.18
CA PHE A 227 15.95 -3.54 -0.67
C PHE A 227 16.76 -2.24 -0.56
N GLY A 228 16.22 -1.10 -1.00
CA GLY A 228 16.94 0.18 -1.01
C GLY A 228 18.16 0.19 -1.95
N VAL A 229 18.17 -0.65 -2.99
CA VAL A 229 19.28 -0.80 -3.94
C VAL A 229 18.94 -0.15 -5.29
N LYS A 230 19.95 0.21 -6.08
CA LYS A 230 19.72 0.69 -7.45
C LYS A 230 19.40 -0.49 -8.35
N PHE A 231 18.49 -0.31 -9.32
CA PHE A 231 18.06 -1.41 -10.20
C PHE A 231 19.22 -2.05 -10.95
N LYS A 232 20.19 -1.22 -11.38
CA LYS A 232 21.42 -1.67 -12.06
C LYS A 232 22.24 -2.69 -11.26
N ASP A 233 22.13 -2.67 -9.93
CA ASP A 233 22.90 -3.54 -9.03
C ASP A 233 22.27 -4.94 -8.92
N LEU A 234 21.04 -5.10 -9.40
CA LEU A 234 20.32 -6.38 -9.49
C LEU A 234 20.54 -7.06 -10.85
N LEU A 235 20.76 -6.27 -11.91
CA LEU A 235 20.90 -6.77 -13.27
C LEU A 235 22.10 -7.72 -13.40
N ALA A 236 21.87 -8.83 -14.08
CA ALA A 236 22.94 -9.71 -14.49
C ALA A 236 23.88 -8.95 -15.44
N LYS A 237 25.20 -9.14 -15.25
CA LYS A 237 26.19 -8.59 -16.17
C LYS A 237 25.97 -9.20 -17.55
N ARG A 238 25.73 -8.36 -18.56
CA ARG A 238 25.58 -8.79 -19.94
C ARG A 238 26.88 -9.45 -20.42
N GLN A 239 26.91 -10.78 -20.46
CA GLN A 239 27.99 -11.50 -21.12
C GLN A 239 27.81 -11.37 -22.63
N LYS A 240 28.54 -10.43 -23.22
CA LYS A 240 28.53 -10.18 -24.67
C LYS A 240 29.09 -11.37 -25.46
N TYR A 241 29.99 -12.13 -24.85
CA TYR A 241 30.70 -13.23 -25.48
C TYR A 241 30.57 -14.49 -24.63
N VAL A 242 30.57 -15.65 -25.30
CA VAL A 242 30.62 -16.96 -24.64
C VAL A 242 31.94 -17.14 -23.87
N THR A 243 31.99 -18.13 -22.98
CA THR A 243 33.21 -18.42 -22.20
C THR A 243 34.36 -18.88 -23.12
N PHE A 244 35.61 -18.75 -22.67
CA PHE A 244 36.79 -19.17 -23.43
C PHE A 244 36.69 -20.63 -23.89
N ASN A 245 36.30 -21.54 -22.99
CA ASN A 245 36.19 -22.98 -23.31
C ASN A 245 35.12 -23.26 -24.36
N GLN A 246 33.97 -22.58 -24.27
CA GLN A 246 32.91 -22.70 -25.28
C GLN A 246 33.36 -22.13 -26.62
N ALA A 247 34.00 -20.96 -26.63
CA ALA A 247 34.55 -20.36 -27.83
C ALA A 247 35.60 -21.26 -28.48
N SER A 248 36.61 -21.72 -27.73
CA SER A 248 37.69 -22.60 -28.23
C SER A 248 37.13 -23.90 -28.83
N LYS A 249 36.17 -24.54 -28.14
CA LYS A 249 35.52 -25.77 -28.62
C LYS A 249 34.78 -25.58 -29.95
N GLU A 250 34.11 -24.45 -30.14
CA GLU A 250 33.42 -24.15 -31.40
C GLU A 250 34.39 -23.74 -32.51
N VAL A 251 35.40 -22.93 -32.18
CA VAL A 251 36.40 -22.46 -33.15
C VAL A 251 37.27 -23.62 -33.66
N LYS A 252 37.52 -24.65 -32.84
CA LYS A 252 38.17 -25.89 -33.28
C LYS A 252 37.44 -26.54 -34.45
N LYS A 253 36.11 -26.50 -34.49
CA LYS A 253 35.31 -27.04 -35.62
C LYS A 253 35.48 -26.23 -36.90
N TRP A 254 35.93 -24.98 -36.80
CA TRP A 254 36.16 -24.13 -37.96
C TRP A 254 37.45 -24.51 -38.69
N ASN A 255 38.29 -25.38 -38.10
CA ASN A 255 39.51 -25.90 -38.70
C ASN A 255 40.44 -24.80 -39.23
N CYS A 256 40.56 -23.71 -38.48
CA CYS A 256 41.45 -22.61 -38.81
C CYS A 256 42.84 -22.90 -38.21
N SER A 257 43.88 -22.78 -39.02
CA SER A 257 45.28 -22.99 -38.61
C SER A 257 45.96 -21.70 -38.16
N SER A 258 45.41 -20.55 -38.54
CA SER A 258 46.00 -19.25 -38.25
C SER A 258 44.97 -18.20 -37.80
N MET A 259 45.47 -17.14 -37.16
CA MET A 259 44.69 -15.96 -36.78
C MET A 259 43.97 -15.31 -37.98
N LEU A 260 44.61 -15.29 -39.15
CA LEU A 260 44.04 -14.69 -40.36
C LEU A 260 42.86 -15.51 -40.88
N GLU A 261 43.01 -16.84 -40.93
CA GLU A 261 41.93 -17.76 -41.31
C GLU A 261 40.75 -17.66 -40.35
N PHE A 262 41.01 -17.61 -39.04
CA PHE A 262 39.97 -17.40 -38.03
C PHE A 262 39.18 -16.11 -38.28
N ARG A 263 39.87 -14.98 -38.50
CA ARG A 263 39.20 -13.68 -38.72
C ARG A 263 38.42 -13.62 -40.04
N ALA A 264 38.90 -14.31 -41.09
CA ALA A 264 38.19 -14.42 -42.35
C ALA A 264 36.89 -15.22 -42.17
N LYS A 265 37.00 -16.43 -41.59
CA LYS A 265 35.86 -17.32 -41.34
C LYS A 265 34.87 -16.74 -40.33
N HIS A 266 35.35 -16.03 -39.31
CA HIS A 266 34.50 -15.31 -38.36
C HIS A 266 33.66 -14.23 -39.05
N ARG A 267 34.25 -13.44 -39.95
CA ARG A 267 33.51 -12.43 -40.73
C ARG A 267 32.45 -13.06 -41.63
N GLU A 268 32.80 -14.13 -42.33
CA GLU A 268 31.87 -14.88 -43.20
C GLU A 268 30.69 -15.47 -42.42
N LEU A 269 30.96 -16.15 -41.30
CA LEU A 269 29.93 -16.72 -40.43
C LEU A 269 29.05 -15.65 -39.80
N LYS A 270 29.63 -14.50 -39.45
CA LYS A 270 28.87 -13.36 -38.94
C LYS A 270 27.97 -12.75 -40.02
N ALA A 271 28.46 -12.64 -41.25
CA ALA A 271 27.70 -12.10 -42.39
C ALA A 271 26.54 -13.02 -42.80
N SER A 272 26.72 -14.34 -42.69
CA SER A 272 25.67 -15.35 -42.91
C SER A 272 24.66 -15.46 -41.76
N GLY A 273 24.77 -14.63 -40.71
CA GLY A 273 23.80 -14.58 -39.61
C GLY A 273 23.98 -15.67 -38.55
N ASN A 274 25.13 -16.35 -38.51
CA ASN A 274 25.39 -17.39 -37.51
C ASN A 274 25.42 -16.81 -36.09
N LYS A 275 24.44 -17.20 -35.26
CA LYS A 275 24.24 -16.69 -33.90
C LYS A 275 25.34 -17.10 -32.90
N LEU A 276 26.07 -18.19 -33.15
CA LEU A 276 27.24 -18.57 -32.34
C LEU A 276 28.47 -17.74 -32.72
N ALA A 277 28.70 -17.52 -34.01
CA ALA A 277 29.82 -16.70 -34.48
C ALA A 277 29.73 -15.25 -33.98
N THR A 278 28.51 -14.69 -33.87
CA THR A 278 28.31 -13.34 -33.29
C THR A 278 28.65 -13.25 -31.80
N GLN A 279 28.60 -14.36 -31.07
CA GLN A 279 28.93 -14.45 -29.64
C GLN A 279 30.39 -14.83 -29.37
N ILE A 280 31.15 -15.22 -30.40
CA ILE A 280 32.59 -15.41 -30.31
C ILE A 280 33.27 -14.07 -30.65
N PRO A 281 34.21 -13.58 -29.82
CA PRO A 281 34.87 -12.30 -30.07
C PRO A 281 35.80 -12.40 -31.29
N SER A 282 35.83 -11.35 -32.13
CA SER A 282 36.74 -11.27 -33.28
C SER A 282 38.21 -11.04 -32.89
N ALA A 283 38.43 -10.60 -31.65
CA ALA A 283 39.73 -10.43 -31.00
C ALA A 283 39.72 -11.17 -29.64
N PRO A 284 39.75 -12.53 -29.65
CA PRO A 284 39.67 -13.35 -28.45
C PRO A 284 40.86 -13.14 -27.50
N ASP A 285 42.01 -12.74 -28.03
CA ASP A 285 43.21 -12.33 -27.30
C ASP A 285 42.98 -11.17 -26.33
N ARG A 286 42.10 -10.23 -26.70
CA ARG A 286 41.76 -9.07 -25.85
C ARG A 286 40.66 -9.38 -24.85
N VAL A 287 39.70 -10.21 -25.25
CA VAL A 287 38.51 -10.53 -24.43
C VAL A 287 38.82 -11.59 -23.37
N TYR A 288 39.66 -12.56 -23.69
CA TYR A 288 40.06 -13.65 -22.80
C TYR A 288 41.47 -13.44 -22.24
N LYS A 289 41.89 -12.19 -22.03
CA LYS A 289 43.27 -11.80 -21.68
C LYS A 289 43.88 -12.66 -20.58
N ASP A 290 43.13 -12.95 -19.52
CA ASP A 290 43.60 -13.70 -18.35
C ASP A 290 43.74 -15.22 -18.60
N LEU A 291 43.08 -15.75 -19.63
CA LEU A 291 43.10 -17.16 -20.02
C LEU A 291 43.89 -17.40 -21.32
N TRP A 292 44.37 -16.33 -21.96
CA TRP A 292 44.95 -16.38 -23.30
C TRP A 292 46.37 -16.93 -23.30
N LYS A 293 46.56 -18.13 -23.87
CA LYS A 293 47.87 -18.77 -24.01
C LYS A 293 48.41 -18.76 -25.44
N GLY A 294 47.78 -18.01 -26.33
CA GLY A 294 48.14 -17.91 -27.75
C GLY A 294 47.10 -18.51 -28.69
N TRP A 295 47.24 -18.20 -29.98
CA TRP A 295 46.29 -18.60 -31.02
C TRP A 295 46.19 -20.12 -31.17
N THR A 296 47.31 -20.83 -31.08
CA THR A 296 47.31 -22.30 -31.19
C THR A 296 46.41 -22.95 -30.15
N ASN A 297 46.48 -22.50 -28.88
CA ASN A 297 45.65 -23.02 -27.81
C ASN A 297 44.16 -22.71 -28.04
N PHE A 298 43.83 -21.52 -28.52
CA PHE A 298 42.44 -21.13 -28.78
C PHE A 298 41.83 -21.79 -30.03
N LEU A 299 42.64 -22.07 -31.06
CA LEU A 299 42.17 -22.66 -32.31
C LEU A 299 42.07 -24.19 -32.23
N GLN A 300 42.90 -24.84 -31.40
CA GLN A 300 42.99 -26.30 -31.34
C GLN A 300 42.23 -26.93 -30.17
N GLY A 301 41.67 -26.14 -29.26
CA GLY A 301 40.95 -26.64 -28.08
C GLY A 301 41.83 -26.67 -26.84
#